data_AF-A0AAD8A5B7-F1
#
_entry.id   AF-A0AAD8A5B7-F1
#
_cell.length_a   1.000
_cell.length_b   1.000
_cell.length_c   1.000
_cell.angle_alpha   90.00
_cell.angle_beta   90.00
_cell.angle_gamma   90.00
#
_symmetry.space_group_name_H-M   'P 1'
#
loop_
_entity.id
_entity.type
_entity.pdbx_description
1 polymer ?
#
loop_
_entity_poly.entity_id
_entity_poly.type
_entity_poly.pdbx_seq_one_letter_code
_entity_poly.pdbx_strand_id
1 'polypeptide(L)'
;NMKDLRNACYLHPIPSLAKDIPPILGMFNRCKVKQSPQQALYNLYNAVAVTELKGYTLMQFSWMILQLYNKGHLKIQIGITADAGEYQERTEQKVLAVRKAMSTANREMWRCDPKRHVEGQTYVQLTQLVQGYIENEKDMHAKSECWQSCAYYSDAKTHGCYYNLFCAKQRRCYGKIINCKYIDSYMSVCQADSRGYRRYNWIEYNNGKILGKKDICQQSTTKVESWWRWIFWHCSYCFCLCDEQGPKSDRYFNLREVKADIANNKVVTGLRFVKVNRVIHLQIQEGGVLPRGGINMTSVRWRPVDNYTIPGSDVYNGKDYHTLSWEKRAIDLDDLVAPKGSVLTGMRFQTWGTHLHLEIMVTSLNFTAGTLNKQRGKSTWLGNVNNLRKELELNKPDVPTATPAGSVIDSRSGQHLLFTHTDIDADAAQSTVPFLDAQPVAPNPPTLLTGAGIYHKGRPGFGGFIGPKVETYDFSSHIVAEFPPPKGSLN
;
A
#
# COMPACT_ATOMS: atom_id res chain seq x y z
N ASN A 1 -43.47 27.09 31.30
CA ASN A 1 -42.68 28.34 31.22
C ASN A 1 -41.74 28.21 30.01
N MET A 2 -41.89 29.03 28.96
CA MET A 2 -41.18 28.84 27.66
C MET A 2 -39.65 29.02 27.77
N LYS A 3 -39.15 29.65 28.84
CA LYS A 3 -37.71 29.67 29.16
C LYS A 3 -37.15 28.26 29.39
N ASP A 4 -37.95 27.34 29.97
CA ASP A 4 -37.48 25.99 30.29
C ASP A 4 -37.45 25.06 29.07
N LEU A 5 -38.36 25.24 28.10
CA LEU A 5 -38.34 24.51 26.81
C LEU A 5 -37.28 25.05 25.85
N ARG A 6 -37.02 26.37 25.86
CA ARG A 6 -35.83 26.96 25.21
C ARG A 6 -34.57 26.30 25.75
N ASN A 7 -34.40 26.26 27.07
CA ASN A 7 -33.21 25.67 27.70
C ASN A 7 -33.10 24.15 27.48
N ALA A 8 -34.22 23.42 27.30
CA ALA A 8 -34.22 21.98 27.02
C ALA A 8 -33.88 21.63 25.56
N CYS A 9 -34.11 22.54 24.60
CA CYS A 9 -33.73 22.36 23.19
C CYS A 9 -32.44 23.09 22.80
N TYR A 10 -31.92 23.97 23.66
CA TYR A 10 -30.55 24.47 23.57
C TYR A 10 -29.60 23.31 23.95
N LEU A 11 -29.15 22.56 22.95
CA LEU A 11 -27.73 22.19 22.96
C LEU A 11 -27.00 23.53 23.11
N HIS A 12 -26.34 23.74 24.26
CA HIS A 12 -25.47 24.88 24.46
C HIS A 12 -24.65 25.09 23.18
N PRO A 13 -24.41 26.35 22.76
CA PRO A 13 -23.58 26.60 21.61
C PRO A 13 -22.31 25.79 21.82
N ILE A 14 -21.87 25.06 20.80
CA ILE A 14 -20.51 24.53 20.76
C ILE A 14 -19.70 25.61 20.01
N PRO A 15 -19.38 26.77 20.62
CA PRO A 15 -18.40 27.68 20.03
C PRO A 15 -17.00 27.04 20.06
N SER A 16 -16.86 25.86 20.69
CA SER A 16 -15.62 25.14 20.84
C SER A 16 -15.27 24.26 19.65
N LEU A 17 -16.13 24.01 18.66
CA LEU A 17 -15.77 23.06 17.59
C LEU A 17 -14.54 23.56 16.81
N ALA A 18 -14.39 24.87 16.59
CA ALA A 18 -13.19 25.47 16.01
C ALA A 18 -11.94 25.39 16.91
N LYS A 19 -12.10 25.40 18.24
CA LYS A 19 -11.03 25.25 19.23
C LYS A 19 -10.68 23.77 19.51
N ASP A 20 -11.62 22.87 19.28
CA ASP A 20 -11.53 21.43 19.56
C ASP A 20 -11.13 20.62 18.32
N ILE A 21 -11.28 21.16 17.10
CA ILE A 21 -10.78 20.52 15.86
C ILE A 21 -9.27 20.21 15.94
N PRO A 22 -8.37 21.11 16.38
CA PRO A 22 -6.94 20.80 16.47
C PRO A 22 -6.63 19.66 17.49
N PRO A 23 -7.20 19.64 18.71
CA PRO A 23 -7.12 18.49 19.62
C PRO A 23 -7.72 17.19 19.05
N ILE A 24 -8.87 17.25 18.36
CA ILE A 24 -9.55 16.09 17.76
C ILE A 24 -8.72 15.48 16.62
N LEU A 25 -8.04 16.32 15.83
CA LEU A 25 -7.07 15.88 14.82
C LEU A 25 -5.83 15.24 15.47
N GLY A 26 -5.40 15.74 16.63
CA GLY A 26 -4.34 15.15 17.46
C GLY A 26 -4.71 13.79 18.09
N MET A 27 -6.00 13.57 18.37
CA MET A 27 -6.57 12.29 18.83
C MET A 27 -6.92 11.33 17.68
N PHE A 28 -6.72 11.74 16.42
CA PHE A 28 -7.08 10.95 15.26
C PHE A 28 -6.14 9.75 15.12
N ASN A 29 -6.49 8.63 15.76
CA ASN A 29 -5.77 7.39 15.58
C ASN A 29 -6.04 6.85 14.17
N ARG A 30 -5.19 7.25 13.21
CA ARG A 30 -5.21 6.82 11.80
C ARG A 30 -5.31 5.30 11.62
N CYS A 31 -4.85 4.52 12.60
CA CYS A 31 -4.87 3.06 12.52
C CYS A 31 -6.24 2.45 12.85
N LYS A 32 -7.06 3.13 13.65
CA LYS A 32 -8.41 2.66 14.01
C LYS A 32 -9.46 3.17 13.04
N VAL A 33 -9.28 4.39 12.53
CA VAL A 33 -10.25 5.03 11.64
C VAL A 33 -9.94 4.69 10.20
N LYS A 34 -10.87 4.03 9.51
CA LYS A 34 -10.74 3.66 8.08
C LYS A 34 -11.10 4.83 7.15
N GLN A 35 -10.62 6.03 7.45
CA GLN A 35 -10.90 7.25 6.68
C GLN A 35 -9.63 8.11 6.66
N SER A 36 -9.46 8.90 5.59
CA SER A 36 -8.47 9.97 5.65
C SER A 36 -8.90 11.03 6.68
N PRO A 37 -7.97 11.76 7.31
CA PRO A 37 -8.32 12.86 8.21
C PRO A 37 -9.32 13.85 7.60
N GLN A 38 -9.13 14.24 6.33
CA GLN A 38 -10.04 15.16 5.66
C GLN A 38 -11.43 14.55 5.43
N GLN A 39 -11.51 13.27 5.04
CA GLN A 39 -12.78 12.58 4.89
C GLN A 39 -13.55 12.51 6.22
N ALA A 40 -12.85 12.28 7.33
CA ALA A 40 -13.49 12.23 8.63
C ALA A 40 -14.02 13.59 9.08
N LEU A 41 -13.31 14.68 8.80
CA LEU A 41 -13.82 16.03 9.00
C LEU A 41 -15.09 16.28 8.17
N TYR A 42 -15.10 15.87 6.91
CA TYR A 42 -16.27 15.98 6.03
C TYR A 42 -17.48 15.20 6.56
N ASN A 43 -17.26 13.94 6.97
CA ASN A 43 -18.31 13.10 7.53
C ASN A 43 -18.85 13.66 8.86
N LEU A 44 -17.97 14.18 9.71
CA LEU A 44 -18.37 14.85 10.95
C LEU A 44 -19.22 16.10 10.67
N TYR A 45 -18.79 16.95 9.73
CA TYR A 45 -19.56 18.12 9.31
C TYR A 45 -20.95 17.74 8.82
N ASN A 46 -21.07 16.73 7.95
CA ASN A 46 -22.37 16.27 7.46
C ASN A 46 -23.28 15.78 8.59
N ALA A 47 -22.73 15.04 9.57
CA ALA A 47 -23.50 14.57 10.73
C ALA A 47 -24.01 15.74 11.59
N VAL A 48 -23.17 16.75 11.83
CA VAL A 48 -23.56 17.97 12.58
C VAL A 48 -24.59 18.78 11.79
N ALA A 49 -24.36 19.01 10.50
CA ALA A 49 -25.26 19.79 9.64
C ALA A 49 -26.67 19.16 9.57
N VAL A 50 -26.78 17.84 9.39
CA VAL A 50 -28.07 17.13 9.39
C VAL A 50 -28.75 17.22 10.76
N THR A 51 -27.99 17.10 11.85
CA THR A 51 -28.54 17.19 13.21
C THR A 51 -29.11 18.58 13.49
N GLU A 52 -28.37 19.63 13.11
CA GLU A 52 -28.84 21.00 13.29
C GLU A 52 -30.02 21.35 12.38
N LEU A 53 -30.03 20.87 11.13
CA LEU A 53 -31.16 21.06 10.24
C LEU A 53 -32.44 20.44 10.81
N LYS A 54 -32.35 19.24 11.41
CA LYS A 54 -33.47 18.61 12.12
C LYS A 54 -33.93 19.45 13.31
N GLY A 55 -32.99 19.94 14.12
CA GLY A 55 -33.30 20.83 15.26
C GLY A 55 -33.99 22.12 14.83
N TYR A 56 -33.45 22.78 13.82
CA TYR A 56 -34.04 23.99 13.22
C TYR A 56 -35.46 23.71 12.68
N THR A 57 -35.64 22.61 11.96
CA THR A 57 -36.96 22.21 11.42
C THR A 57 -37.97 21.98 12.55
N LEU A 58 -37.56 21.33 13.63
CA LEU A 58 -38.42 21.12 14.81
C LEU A 58 -38.81 22.45 15.48
N MET A 59 -37.87 23.39 15.61
CA MET A 59 -38.14 24.72 16.14
C MET A 59 -39.15 25.47 15.25
N GLN A 60 -38.93 25.49 13.94
CA GLN A 60 -39.86 26.13 12.99
C GLN A 60 -41.25 25.50 13.03
N PHE A 61 -41.34 24.17 13.12
CA PHE A 61 -42.61 23.48 13.28
C PHE A 61 -43.31 23.83 14.60
N SER A 62 -42.56 23.98 15.70
CA SER A 62 -43.12 24.39 16.98
C SER A 62 -43.73 25.80 16.93
N TRP A 63 -43.10 26.73 16.22
CA TRP A 63 -43.66 28.06 15.98
C TRP A 63 -44.93 28.02 15.13
N MET A 64 -44.95 27.20 14.07
CA MET A 64 -46.13 27.03 13.22
C MET A 64 -47.34 26.50 14.02
N ILE A 65 -47.13 25.56 14.93
CA ILE A 65 -48.19 25.09 15.85
C ILE A 65 -48.69 26.23 16.73
N LEU A 66 -47.80 27.04 17.33
CA LEU A 66 -48.21 28.17 18.16
C LEU A 66 -49.03 29.22 17.41
N GLN A 67 -48.74 29.42 16.11
CA GLN A 67 -49.56 30.30 15.25
C GLN A 67 -50.97 29.74 15.08
N LEU A 68 -51.12 28.43 14.83
CA LEU A 68 -52.43 27.78 14.67
C LEU A 68 -53.30 27.91 15.94
N TYR A 69 -52.69 27.86 17.13
CA TYR A 69 -53.41 28.01 18.40
C TYR A 69 -53.58 29.48 18.85
N ASN A 70 -53.33 30.46 17.97
CA ASN A 70 -53.56 31.89 18.18
C ASN A 70 -52.86 32.49 19.42
N LYS A 71 -51.71 31.92 19.82
CA LYS A 71 -50.95 32.38 20.99
C LYS A 71 -49.98 33.52 20.65
N GLY A 72 -50.49 34.74 20.51
CA GLY A 72 -49.66 35.95 20.45
C GLY A 72 -48.83 36.10 19.17
N HIS A 73 -49.48 36.58 18.11
CA HIS A 73 -48.96 36.67 16.74
C HIS A 73 -47.57 37.33 16.62
N LEU A 74 -47.37 38.48 17.28
CA LEU A 74 -46.11 39.24 17.20
C LEU A 74 -44.92 38.50 17.82
N LYS A 75 -45.12 37.86 18.99
CA LYS A 75 -44.06 37.13 19.69
C LYS A 75 -43.61 35.90 18.89
N ILE A 76 -44.54 35.25 18.20
CA ILE A 76 -44.22 34.11 17.36
C ILE A 76 -43.40 34.55 16.12
N GLN A 77 -43.78 35.65 15.48
CA GLN A 77 -43.08 36.14 14.30
C GLN A 77 -41.64 36.58 14.61
N ILE A 78 -41.44 37.23 15.77
CA ILE A 78 -40.10 37.54 16.30
C ILE A 78 -39.29 36.25 16.53
N GLY A 79 -39.90 35.23 17.14
CA GLY A 79 -39.25 33.94 17.38
C GLY A 79 -38.79 33.23 16.11
N ILE A 80 -39.67 33.15 15.10
CA ILE A 80 -39.35 32.56 13.79
C ILE A 80 -38.15 33.26 13.14
N THR A 81 -38.14 34.59 13.17
CA THR A 81 -37.11 35.41 12.52
C THR A 81 -35.77 35.30 13.25
N ALA A 82 -35.79 35.33 14.58
CA ALA A 82 -34.60 35.18 15.41
C ALA A 82 -33.95 33.80 15.22
N ASP A 83 -34.75 32.72 15.23
CA ASP A 83 -34.23 31.36 15.06
C ASP A 83 -33.64 31.14 13.65
N ALA A 84 -34.22 31.77 12.62
CA ALA A 84 -33.68 31.75 11.27
C ALA A 84 -32.33 32.48 11.18
N GLY A 85 -32.21 33.67 11.79
CA GLY A 85 -30.96 34.41 11.85
C GLY A 85 -29.85 33.66 12.61
N GLU A 86 -30.18 33.09 13.78
CA GLU A 86 -29.21 32.31 14.57
C GLU A 86 -28.76 31.03 13.84
N TYR A 87 -29.67 30.34 13.15
CA TYR A 87 -29.32 29.19 12.32
C TYR A 87 -28.41 29.57 11.16
N GLN A 88 -28.70 30.69 10.49
CA GLN A 88 -27.89 31.18 9.38
C GLN A 88 -26.46 31.53 9.83
N GLU A 89 -26.33 32.36 10.85
CA GLU A 89 -25.03 32.80 11.37
C GLU A 89 -24.18 31.60 11.81
N ARG A 90 -24.76 30.66 12.58
CA ARG A 90 -24.05 29.45 13.01
C ARG A 90 -23.60 28.61 11.82
N THR A 91 -24.46 28.45 10.81
CA THR A 91 -24.15 27.66 9.61
C THR A 91 -22.99 28.27 8.82
N GLU A 92 -22.99 29.58 8.61
CA GLU A 92 -21.90 30.30 7.94
C GLU A 92 -20.57 30.14 8.68
N GLN A 93 -20.57 30.35 10.02
CA GLN A 93 -19.37 30.18 10.85
C GLN A 93 -18.82 28.74 10.78
N LYS A 94 -19.69 27.73 10.82
CA LYS A 94 -19.29 26.31 10.70
C LYS A 94 -18.71 25.97 9.33
N VAL A 95 -19.33 26.44 8.26
CA VAL A 95 -18.83 26.23 6.89
C VAL A 95 -17.42 26.80 6.74
N LEU A 96 -17.18 28.01 7.26
CA LEU A 96 -15.86 28.63 7.25
C LEU A 96 -14.84 27.83 8.07
N ALA A 97 -15.21 27.41 9.29
CA ALA A 97 -14.33 26.64 10.16
C ALA A 97 -13.94 25.29 9.55
N VAL A 98 -14.90 24.56 8.98
CA VAL A 98 -14.67 23.25 8.38
C VAL A 98 -13.84 23.36 7.09
N ARG A 99 -14.12 24.34 6.22
CA ARG A 99 -13.30 24.58 5.02
C ARG A 99 -11.85 24.85 5.39
N LYS A 100 -11.60 25.67 6.41
CA LYS A 100 -10.25 25.96 6.92
C LYS A 100 -9.56 24.72 7.50
N ALA A 101 -10.30 23.87 8.21
CA ALA A 101 -9.75 22.63 8.75
C ALA A 101 -9.44 21.61 7.64
N MET A 102 -10.31 21.50 6.63
CA MET A 102 -10.14 20.56 5.53
C MET A 102 -9.00 20.94 4.59
N SER A 103 -8.72 22.23 4.40
CA SER A 103 -7.64 22.68 3.51
C SER A 103 -6.24 22.29 4.01
N THR A 104 -6.08 22.00 5.30
CA THR A 104 -4.82 21.55 5.91
C THR A 104 -4.81 20.06 6.26
N ALA A 105 -5.97 19.40 6.24
CA ALA A 105 -6.09 17.99 6.58
C ALA A 105 -5.59 17.08 5.44
N ASN A 106 -4.80 16.07 5.80
CA ASN A 106 -4.29 15.08 4.85
C ASN A 106 -5.46 14.23 4.28
N ARG A 107 -5.41 13.96 2.97
CA ARG A 107 -6.37 13.13 2.22
C ARG A 107 -5.85 11.71 1.96
N GLU A 108 -4.60 11.45 2.28
CA GLU A 108 -3.99 10.14 2.13
C GLU A 108 -4.55 9.15 3.14
N MET A 109 -4.76 7.93 2.68
CA MET A 109 -5.11 6.78 3.52
C MET A 109 -4.26 5.57 3.13
N TRP A 110 -3.67 4.96 4.16
CA TRP A 110 -2.90 3.73 4.09
C TRP A 110 -3.17 2.89 5.34
N ARG A 111 -2.65 1.66 5.40
CA ARG A 111 -2.95 0.72 6.49
C ARG A 111 -1.78 0.63 7.47
N CYS A 112 -2.06 0.89 8.74
CA CYS A 112 -1.13 0.55 9.82
C CYS A 112 -0.89 -0.96 9.91
N ASP A 113 0.12 -1.35 10.66
CA ASP A 113 0.40 -2.77 10.90
C ASP A 113 -0.75 -3.45 11.64
N PRO A 114 -1.10 -4.69 11.25
CA PRO A 114 -2.04 -5.50 12.00
C PRO A 114 -1.45 -5.88 13.36
N LYS A 115 -2.30 -6.34 14.28
CA LYS A 115 -1.82 -6.91 15.56
C LYS A 115 -0.89 -8.12 15.36
N ARG A 116 -1.12 -8.89 14.30
CA ARG A 116 -0.32 -10.05 13.91
C ARG A 116 -0.26 -10.11 12.39
N HIS A 117 0.94 -10.27 11.85
CA HIS A 117 1.14 -10.49 10.42
C HIS A 117 0.84 -11.96 10.07
N VAL A 118 0.03 -12.15 9.04
CA VAL A 118 -0.35 -13.46 8.50
C VAL A 118 -0.20 -13.43 6.98
N GLU A 119 0.64 -14.32 6.45
CA GLU A 119 0.87 -14.43 5.00
C GLU A 119 -0.43 -14.79 4.28
N GLY A 120 -0.69 -14.17 3.13
CA GLY A 120 -1.91 -14.33 2.35
C GLY A 120 -3.12 -13.55 2.88
N GLN A 121 -3.07 -13.00 4.10
CA GLN A 121 -4.15 -12.18 4.67
C GLN A 121 -3.74 -10.72 4.87
N THR A 122 -2.64 -10.48 5.57
CA THR A 122 -2.16 -9.12 5.88
C THR A 122 -0.94 -8.74 5.06
N TYR A 123 -0.16 -9.71 4.60
CA TYR A 123 0.95 -9.48 3.69
C TYR A 123 1.11 -10.63 2.71
N VAL A 124 1.79 -10.38 1.60
CA VAL A 124 2.30 -11.42 0.70
C VAL A 124 3.78 -11.17 0.46
N GLN A 125 4.53 -12.20 0.11
CA GLN A 125 5.95 -12.09 -0.19
C GLN A 125 6.27 -12.62 -1.59
N LEU A 126 7.32 -12.05 -2.16
CA LEU A 126 8.07 -12.67 -3.24
C LEU A 126 8.93 -13.78 -2.65
N THR A 127 9.21 -14.82 -3.43
CA THR A 127 10.01 -15.95 -2.96
C THR A 127 11.17 -16.24 -3.91
N GLN A 128 12.32 -16.59 -3.33
CA GLN A 128 13.51 -17.01 -4.06
C GLN A 128 13.96 -16.05 -5.19
N LEU A 129 13.79 -14.73 -5.03
CA LEU A 129 14.23 -13.76 -6.05
C LEU A 129 15.76 -13.78 -6.17
N VAL A 130 16.43 -13.49 -5.05
CA VAL A 130 17.88 -13.57 -4.88
C VAL A 130 18.09 -14.17 -3.50
N GLN A 131 18.79 -15.31 -3.40
CA GLN A 131 18.97 -16.02 -2.13
C GLN A 131 20.42 -16.40 -1.88
N GLY A 132 20.86 -16.37 -0.62
CA GLY A 132 22.16 -16.89 -0.21
C GLY A 132 22.34 -18.34 -0.63
N TYR A 133 23.49 -18.64 -1.25
CA TYR A 133 23.82 -19.92 -1.85
C TYR A 133 25.31 -20.21 -1.66
N ILE A 134 25.66 -21.43 -1.24
CA ILE A 134 27.05 -21.85 -1.11
C ILE A 134 27.43 -22.65 -2.36
N GLU A 135 28.56 -22.33 -3.00
CA GLU A 135 29.05 -23.07 -4.17
C GLU A 135 30.57 -23.18 -4.15
N ASN A 136 31.13 -24.27 -4.68
CA ASN A 136 32.57 -24.43 -4.80
C ASN A 136 33.09 -23.71 -6.05
N GLU A 137 34.28 -23.10 -5.97
CA GLU A 137 34.96 -22.46 -7.11
C GLU A 137 35.03 -23.39 -8.32
N LYS A 138 35.31 -24.67 -8.08
CA LYS A 138 35.39 -25.69 -9.13
C LYS A 138 34.08 -25.88 -9.90
N ASP A 139 32.96 -25.77 -9.20
CA ASP A 139 31.62 -25.98 -9.77
C ASP A 139 31.10 -24.72 -10.47
N MET A 140 31.68 -23.56 -10.18
CA MET A 140 31.39 -22.28 -10.85
C MET A 140 32.28 -22.01 -12.07
N HIS A 141 33.41 -22.72 -12.21
CA HIS A 141 34.34 -22.53 -13.33
C HIS A 141 34.00 -23.46 -14.50
N ALA A 142 33.94 -22.91 -15.72
CA ALA A 142 33.60 -23.67 -16.93
C ALA A 142 34.55 -24.84 -17.23
N LYS A 143 35.82 -24.72 -16.85
CA LYS A 143 36.85 -25.78 -16.99
C LYS A 143 37.05 -26.63 -15.72
N SER A 144 36.24 -26.40 -14.69
CA SER A 144 36.39 -27.05 -13.38
C SER A 144 37.78 -26.85 -12.74
N GLU A 145 38.19 -25.58 -12.68
CA GLU A 145 39.46 -25.12 -12.10
C GLU A 145 39.19 -24.28 -10.83
N CYS A 146 40.20 -24.13 -9.96
CA CYS A 146 40.13 -23.36 -8.71
C CYS A 146 41.28 -22.35 -8.62
N TRP A 147 41.62 -21.68 -9.72
CA TRP A 147 42.72 -20.71 -9.75
C TRP A 147 42.31 -19.30 -9.34
N GLN A 148 41.01 -19.11 -9.17
CA GLN A 148 40.43 -17.82 -8.83
C GLN A 148 40.11 -17.78 -7.34
N SER A 149 39.78 -16.59 -6.84
CA SER A 149 39.18 -16.43 -5.51
C SER A 149 37.67 -16.28 -5.63
N CYS A 150 36.94 -16.50 -4.54
CA CYS A 150 35.48 -16.29 -4.52
C CYS A 150 35.03 -14.93 -5.07
N ALA A 151 35.82 -13.86 -4.86
CA ALA A 151 35.48 -12.52 -5.36
C ALA A 151 35.54 -12.39 -6.89
N TYR A 152 36.23 -13.30 -7.59
CA TYR A 152 36.25 -13.35 -9.06
C TYR A 152 34.86 -13.67 -9.64
N TYR A 153 34.06 -14.47 -8.92
CA TYR A 153 32.75 -14.92 -9.36
C TYR A 153 31.67 -13.87 -9.06
N SER A 154 31.74 -12.74 -9.76
CA SER A 154 30.75 -11.66 -9.66
C SER A 154 29.48 -11.92 -10.51
N ASP A 155 29.62 -12.63 -11.63
CA ASP A 155 28.54 -13.25 -12.43
C ASP A 155 29.05 -14.61 -12.94
N ALA A 156 28.46 -15.68 -12.43
CA ALA A 156 28.83 -17.07 -12.69
C ALA A 156 27.60 -17.97 -12.81
N LYS A 157 27.81 -19.25 -13.15
CA LYS A 157 26.77 -20.27 -13.19
C LYS A 157 27.33 -21.60 -12.70
N THR A 158 26.47 -22.48 -12.20
CA THR A 158 26.90 -23.84 -11.86
C THR A 158 27.13 -24.65 -13.14
N HIS A 159 28.36 -25.10 -13.37
CA HIS A 159 28.75 -25.94 -14.51
C HIS A 159 28.72 -27.43 -14.18
N GLY A 160 28.97 -27.81 -12.93
CA GLY A 160 29.07 -29.22 -12.54
C GLY A 160 28.76 -29.44 -11.06
N CYS A 161 29.04 -30.66 -10.61
CA CYS A 161 29.04 -31.00 -9.20
C CYS A 161 30.18 -31.99 -8.94
N TYR A 162 31.34 -31.46 -8.56
CA TYR A 162 32.56 -32.23 -8.40
C TYR A 162 32.39 -33.32 -7.34
N TYR A 163 32.59 -34.58 -7.75
CA TYR A 163 32.44 -35.77 -6.92
C TYR A 163 31.17 -35.85 -6.06
N ASN A 164 30.06 -35.25 -6.50
CA ASN A 164 28.82 -35.21 -5.73
C ASN A 164 29.04 -34.76 -4.27
N LEU A 165 29.91 -33.75 -4.07
CA LEU A 165 30.20 -33.16 -2.76
C LEU A 165 29.00 -32.34 -2.25
N PHE A 166 29.22 -31.15 -1.70
CA PHE A 166 28.13 -30.38 -1.10
C PHE A 166 27.05 -29.98 -2.12
N CYS A 167 27.42 -29.72 -3.38
CA CYS A 167 26.51 -29.44 -4.49
C CYS A 167 25.40 -30.49 -4.68
N ALA A 168 25.66 -31.77 -4.36
CA ALA A 168 24.66 -32.84 -4.46
C ALA A 168 23.73 -32.92 -3.21
N LYS A 169 24.14 -32.30 -2.10
CA LYS A 169 23.41 -32.30 -0.81
C LYS A 169 22.51 -31.07 -0.63
N GLN A 170 22.54 -30.15 -1.59
CA GLN A 170 21.73 -28.94 -1.59
C GLN A 170 20.93 -28.81 -2.88
N ARG A 171 19.96 -27.90 -2.89
CA ARG A 171 19.27 -27.53 -4.13
C ARG A 171 20.26 -26.77 -5.00
N ARG A 172 20.52 -27.24 -6.22
CA ARG A 172 21.36 -26.55 -7.21
C ARG A 172 20.78 -25.18 -7.56
N CYS A 173 21.65 -24.21 -7.83
CA CYS A 173 21.27 -22.96 -8.51
C CYS A 173 21.33 -23.17 -10.03
N TYR A 174 20.19 -23.12 -10.71
CA TYR A 174 20.09 -23.23 -12.17
C TYR A 174 20.19 -21.87 -12.88
N GLY A 175 20.09 -20.78 -12.11
CA GLY A 175 20.17 -19.42 -12.61
C GLY A 175 21.57 -18.83 -12.56
N LYS A 176 21.64 -17.53 -12.28
CA LYS A 176 22.91 -16.82 -12.10
C LYS A 176 23.38 -16.92 -10.65
N ILE A 177 24.68 -17.09 -10.49
CA ILE A 177 25.39 -16.97 -9.22
C ILE A 177 26.13 -15.64 -9.24
N ILE A 178 25.88 -14.79 -8.26
CA ILE A 178 26.40 -13.42 -8.24
C ILE A 178 26.94 -13.06 -6.85
N ASN A 179 27.82 -12.04 -6.80
CA ASN A 179 28.36 -11.45 -5.58
C ASN A 179 28.92 -12.50 -4.58
N CYS A 180 29.73 -13.42 -5.10
CA CYS A 180 30.41 -14.41 -4.28
C CYS A 180 31.48 -13.78 -3.37
N LYS A 181 31.58 -14.30 -2.15
CA LYS A 181 32.62 -13.93 -1.19
C LYS A 181 33.11 -15.15 -0.41
N TYR A 182 34.40 -15.13 -0.08
CA TYR A 182 35.01 -16.08 0.83
C TYR A 182 34.73 -15.64 2.28
N ILE A 183 34.45 -16.59 3.17
CA ILE A 183 34.22 -16.31 4.60
C ILE A 183 35.16 -17.18 5.44
N ASP A 184 35.09 -18.51 5.28
CA ASP A 184 35.98 -19.48 5.92
C ASP A 184 35.99 -20.79 5.12
N SER A 185 37.05 -21.58 5.24
CA SER A 185 37.20 -22.86 4.56
C SER A 185 36.27 -23.94 5.11
N TYR A 186 35.88 -23.85 6.37
CA TYR A 186 35.11 -24.89 7.07
C TYR A 186 33.81 -24.33 7.62
N MET A 187 32.71 -25.02 7.34
CA MET A 187 31.39 -24.62 7.81
C MET A 187 30.46 -25.80 8.08
N SER A 188 29.52 -25.60 8.99
CA SER A 188 28.39 -26.46 9.26
C SER A 188 27.11 -25.78 8.77
N VAL A 189 26.43 -26.39 7.79
CA VAL A 189 25.24 -25.84 7.16
C VAL A 189 24.01 -26.58 7.66
N CYS A 190 23.09 -25.86 8.32
CA CYS A 190 21.77 -26.40 8.63
C CYS A 190 20.83 -26.18 7.45
N GLN A 191 20.47 -27.26 6.77
CA GLN A 191 19.55 -27.22 5.63
C GLN A 191 18.14 -26.81 6.09
N ALA A 192 17.42 -26.07 5.25
CA ALA A 192 16.00 -25.78 5.47
C ALA A 192 15.10 -26.88 4.87
N ASP A 193 13.85 -26.98 5.33
CA ASP A 193 12.88 -27.94 4.78
C ASP A 193 12.79 -27.79 3.25
N SER A 194 12.99 -28.91 2.55
CA SER A 194 12.87 -29.04 1.10
C SER A 194 11.56 -28.46 0.55
N ARG A 195 10.46 -28.51 1.30
CA ARG A 195 9.15 -27.97 0.93
C ARG A 195 9.05 -26.45 1.05
N GLY A 196 9.86 -25.84 1.91
CA GLY A 196 9.91 -24.40 2.11
C GLY A 196 10.68 -23.64 1.03
N TYR A 197 10.63 -22.31 1.12
CA TYR A 197 11.32 -21.41 0.18
C TYR A 197 12.80 -21.18 0.52
N ARG A 198 13.22 -21.42 1.76
CA ARG A 198 14.60 -21.24 2.23
C ARG A 198 15.49 -22.39 1.75
N ARG A 199 16.78 -22.12 1.56
CA ARG A 199 17.84 -23.12 1.35
C ARG A 199 18.45 -23.55 2.68
N TYR A 200 18.74 -22.58 3.54
CA TYR A 200 19.39 -22.81 4.83
C TYR A 200 18.61 -22.15 5.97
N ASN A 201 18.68 -22.73 7.17
CA ASN A 201 18.18 -22.08 8.38
C ASN A 201 19.29 -21.20 8.98
N TRP A 202 20.49 -21.74 9.08
CA TRP A 202 21.69 -21.04 9.53
C TRP A 202 22.95 -21.71 8.95
N ILE A 203 24.05 -20.97 8.94
CA ILE A 203 25.39 -21.45 8.57
C ILE A 203 26.36 -21.04 9.68
N GLU A 204 27.14 -21.98 10.18
CA GLU A 204 28.17 -21.71 11.19
C GLU A 204 29.55 -22.00 10.61
N TYR A 205 30.45 -21.03 10.69
CA TYR A 205 31.84 -21.16 10.25
C TYR A 205 32.77 -21.47 11.43
N ASN A 206 33.90 -22.12 11.18
CA ASN A 206 34.86 -22.49 12.23
C ASN A 206 35.50 -21.30 12.94
N ASN A 207 35.58 -20.13 12.28
CA ASN A 207 36.01 -18.88 12.91
C ASN A 207 34.99 -18.28 13.90
N GLY A 208 33.89 -18.99 14.18
CA GLY A 208 32.83 -18.57 15.11
C GLY A 208 31.77 -17.68 14.47
N LYS A 209 31.91 -17.31 13.18
CA LYS A 209 30.89 -16.52 12.49
C LYS A 209 29.64 -17.37 12.20
N ILE A 210 28.48 -16.82 12.53
CA ILE A 210 27.17 -17.44 12.27
C ILE A 210 26.39 -16.55 11.31
N LEU A 211 25.79 -17.14 10.29
CA LEU A 211 24.82 -16.51 9.40
C LEU A 211 23.43 -17.04 9.70
N GLY A 212 22.47 -16.16 9.88
CA GLY A 212 21.12 -16.52 10.32
C GLY A 212 21.05 -16.76 11.83
N LYS A 213 19.89 -17.25 12.29
CA LYS A 213 19.61 -17.48 13.70
C LYS A 213 19.90 -18.94 14.04
N LYS A 214 21.01 -19.20 14.72
CA LYS A 214 21.40 -20.55 15.13
C LYS A 214 20.45 -21.07 16.21
N ASP A 215 19.80 -22.17 15.89
CA ASP A 215 18.93 -22.95 16.77
C ASP A 215 19.10 -24.43 16.44
N ILE A 216 18.40 -25.32 17.14
CA ILE A 216 18.39 -26.76 16.88
C ILE A 216 18.03 -27.01 15.40
N CYS A 217 18.95 -27.63 14.66
CA CYS A 217 18.70 -27.98 13.27
C CYS A 217 17.72 -29.15 13.22
N GLN A 218 16.47 -28.87 12.85
CA GLN A 218 15.42 -29.88 12.68
C GLN A 218 15.64 -30.78 11.44
N GLN A 219 16.56 -30.37 10.56
CA GLN A 219 16.92 -31.09 9.34
C GLN A 219 18.36 -31.59 9.45
N SER A 220 18.93 -32.06 8.34
CA SER A 220 20.34 -32.47 8.30
C SER A 220 21.29 -31.28 8.39
N THR A 221 22.23 -31.35 9.34
CA THR A 221 23.44 -30.52 9.33
C THR A 221 24.49 -31.17 8.44
N THR A 222 25.02 -30.42 7.47
CA THR A 222 26.07 -30.90 6.57
C THR A 222 27.36 -30.14 6.84
N LYS A 223 28.45 -30.87 7.13
CA LYS A 223 29.80 -30.29 7.18
C LYS A 223 30.33 -30.09 5.76
N VAL A 224 30.88 -28.92 5.51
CA VAL A 224 31.41 -28.50 4.22
C VAL A 224 32.83 -27.99 4.43
N GLU A 225 33.76 -28.54 3.68
CA GLU A 225 35.20 -28.30 3.84
C GLU A 225 35.80 -27.96 2.49
N SER A 226 36.45 -26.80 2.42
CA SER A 226 37.33 -26.42 1.31
C SER A 226 38.56 -27.33 1.32
N TRP A 227 39.12 -27.58 0.14
CA TRP A 227 40.10 -28.65 -0.03
C TRP A 227 41.21 -28.25 -0.98
N TRP A 228 42.37 -28.90 -0.82
CA TRP A 228 43.52 -28.69 -1.67
C TRP A 228 43.56 -29.73 -2.79
N ARG A 229 43.65 -29.27 -4.03
CA ARG A 229 44.03 -30.08 -5.18
C ARG A 229 45.54 -29.91 -5.36
N TRP A 230 46.31 -30.88 -4.87
CA TRP A 230 47.77 -30.77 -4.83
C TRP A 230 48.24 -29.60 -3.95
N ILE A 231 49.53 -29.30 -3.90
CA ILE A 231 50.11 -28.34 -2.95
C ILE A 231 49.76 -26.86 -3.28
N PHE A 232 49.37 -26.55 -4.51
CA PHE A 232 49.23 -25.16 -4.97
C PHE A 232 47.81 -24.69 -5.29
N TRP A 233 46.80 -25.57 -5.30
CA TRP A 233 45.43 -25.18 -5.67
C TRP A 233 44.46 -25.42 -4.53
N HIS A 234 43.99 -24.35 -3.91
CA HIS A 234 42.94 -24.40 -2.91
C HIS A 234 41.58 -24.19 -3.59
N CYS A 235 40.67 -25.14 -3.45
CA CYS A 235 39.30 -25.06 -3.95
C CYS A 235 38.37 -24.65 -2.80
N SER A 236 38.02 -23.38 -2.78
CA SER A 236 37.23 -22.77 -1.72
C SER A 236 35.74 -22.94 -1.95
N TYR A 237 34.98 -23.07 -0.86
CA TYR A 237 33.53 -22.85 -0.90
C TYR A 237 33.22 -21.37 -0.67
N CYS A 238 32.44 -20.80 -1.58
CA CYS A 238 32.07 -19.40 -1.60
C CYS A 238 30.62 -19.23 -1.13
N PHE A 239 30.36 -18.19 -0.36
CA PHE A 239 29.00 -17.72 -0.11
C PHE A 239 28.63 -16.71 -1.19
N CYS A 240 27.62 -17.02 -1.97
CA CYS A 240 27.15 -16.26 -3.11
C CYS A 240 25.65 -15.97 -2.99
N LEU A 241 25.11 -15.28 -3.98
CA LEU A 241 23.68 -15.11 -4.19
C LEU A 241 23.25 -15.88 -5.43
N CYS A 242 22.12 -16.58 -5.37
CA CYS A 242 21.51 -17.28 -6.48
C CYS A 242 20.25 -16.52 -6.94
N ASP A 243 20.24 -16.12 -8.21
CA ASP A 243 19.08 -15.57 -8.91
C ASP A 243 18.56 -16.61 -9.91
N GLU A 244 17.52 -17.37 -9.53
CA GLU A 244 16.96 -18.43 -10.37
C GLU A 244 15.43 -18.43 -10.45
N GLN A 245 14.94 -18.60 -11.67
CA GLN A 245 13.53 -18.89 -11.89
C GLN A 245 13.24 -20.37 -11.58
N GLY A 246 12.05 -20.66 -11.09
CA GLY A 246 11.64 -22.04 -10.84
C GLY A 246 10.25 -22.12 -10.21
N PRO A 247 9.71 -23.31 -9.96
CA PRO A 247 8.36 -23.50 -9.41
C PRO A 247 8.12 -22.85 -8.04
N LYS A 248 9.19 -22.62 -7.27
CA LYS A 248 9.16 -22.05 -5.92
C LYS A 248 9.53 -20.57 -5.86
N SER A 249 9.81 -19.94 -7.01
CA SER A 249 10.17 -18.54 -7.07
C SER A 249 9.01 -17.67 -7.56
N ASP A 250 8.31 -17.03 -6.63
CA ASP A 250 7.24 -16.10 -6.90
C ASP A 250 7.85 -14.71 -7.05
N ARG A 251 8.03 -14.27 -8.30
CA ARG A 251 8.81 -13.08 -8.66
C ARG A 251 8.15 -12.25 -9.77
N TYR A 252 6.83 -12.35 -9.89
CA TYR A 252 6.09 -11.82 -11.02
C TYR A 252 5.14 -10.71 -10.58
N PHE A 253 5.08 -9.61 -11.34
CA PHE A 253 4.13 -8.52 -11.15
C PHE A 253 3.22 -8.40 -12.36
N ASN A 254 1.91 -8.28 -12.15
CA ASN A 254 0.96 -8.10 -13.23
C ASN A 254 1.09 -6.70 -13.87
N LEU A 255 1.19 -6.65 -15.20
CA LEU A 255 1.25 -5.42 -16.00
C LEU A 255 -0.09 -5.08 -16.67
N ARG A 256 -1.05 -6.01 -16.69
CA ARG A 256 -2.38 -5.76 -17.24
C ARG A 256 -3.12 -4.67 -16.49
N GLU A 257 -3.83 -3.83 -17.24
CA GLU A 257 -4.64 -2.76 -16.69
C GLU A 257 -5.85 -3.27 -15.91
N VAL A 258 -6.17 -2.58 -14.81
CA VAL A 258 -7.33 -2.87 -13.98
C VAL A 258 -8.21 -1.63 -13.93
N LYS A 259 -9.46 -1.75 -14.38
CA LYS A 259 -10.40 -0.63 -14.55
C LYS A 259 -11.73 -0.90 -13.85
N ALA A 260 -12.27 0.14 -13.21
CA ALA A 260 -13.65 0.16 -12.78
C ALA A 260 -14.57 0.09 -14.01
N ASP A 261 -15.81 -0.32 -13.80
CA ASP A 261 -16.83 -0.31 -14.84
C ASP A 261 -17.33 1.12 -15.15
N ILE A 262 -16.49 1.89 -15.87
CA ILE A 262 -16.73 3.29 -16.22
C ILE A 262 -18.02 3.44 -17.05
N ALA A 263 -18.30 2.48 -17.94
CA ALA A 263 -19.51 2.46 -18.77
C ALA A 263 -20.77 2.47 -17.90
N ASN A 264 -20.74 1.77 -16.77
CA ASN A 264 -21.80 1.71 -15.78
C ASN A 264 -21.62 2.71 -14.61
N ASN A 265 -20.93 3.84 -14.86
CA ASN A 265 -20.76 4.94 -13.91
C ASN A 265 -20.11 4.53 -12.58
N LYS A 266 -19.15 3.59 -12.62
CA LYS A 266 -18.40 3.15 -11.45
C LYS A 266 -16.99 3.74 -11.40
N VAL A 267 -16.52 3.95 -10.18
CA VAL A 267 -15.17 4.47 -9.88
C VAL A 267 -14.43 3.51 -8.96
N VAL A 268 -13.12 3.72 -8.82
CA VAL A 268 -12.30 2.99 -7.83
C VAL A 268 -12.58 3.57 -6.43
N THR A 269 -12.85 2.69 -5.48
CA THR A 269 -13.14 3.05 -4.08
C THR A 269 -12.17 2.43 -3.07
N GLY A 270 -11.23 1.61 -3.52
CA GLY A 270 -10.22 1.00 -2.65
C GLY A 270 -9.26 0.09 -3.38
N LEU A 271 -8.12 -0.22 -2.75
CA LEU A 271 -6.98 -0.93 -3.34
C LEU A 271 -6.42 -2.00 -2.40
N ARG A 272 -5.81 -3.04 -2.96
CA ARG A 272 -4.95 -3.99 -2.22
C ARG A 272 -4.02 -4.76 -3.15
N PHE A 273 -2.95 -5.30 -2.59
CA PHE A 273 -2.19 -6.36 -3.26
C PHE A 273 -2.83 -7.72 -3.00
N VAL A 274 -2.82 -8.59 -4.01
CA VAL A 274 -3.13 -10.01 -3.89
C VAL A 274 -2.10 -10.82 -4.68
N LYS A 275 -1.73 -12.01 -4.18
CA LYS A 275 -0.90 -12.95 -4.92
C LYS A 275 -1.78 -14.09 -5.43
N VAL A 276 -1.93 -14.20 -6.75
CA VAL A 276 -2.73 -15.24 -7.42
C VAL A 276 -1.86 -15.87 -8.50
N ASN A 277 -1.84 -17.19 -8.59
CA ASN A 277 -1.00 -17.94 -9.55
C ASN A 277 0.46 -17.47 -9.57
N ARG A 278 1.01 -17.14 -8.39
CA ARG A 278 2.39 -16.67 -8.19
C ARG A 278 2.69 -15.27 -8.73
N VAL A 279 1.67 -14.55 -9.18
CA VAL A 279 1.76 -13.18 -9.67
C VAL A 279 1.19 -12.22 -8.63
N ILE A 280 1.90 -11.12 -8.38
CA ILE A 280 1.41 -10.01 -7.58
C ILE A 280 0.50 -9.15 -8.46
N HIS A 281 -0.76 -9.02 -8.03
CA HIS A 281 -1.74 -8.16 -8.67
C HIS A 281 -2.10 -6.99 -7.76
N LEU A 282 -2.27 -5.82 -8.38
CA LEU A 282 -2.98 -4.71 -7.78
C LEU A 282 -4.47 -4.90 -8.05
N GLN A 283 -5.25 -5.11 -7.00
CA GLN A 283 -6.70 -5.33 -7.10
C GLN A 283 -7.44 -4.07 -6.67
N ILE A 284 -8.47 -3.71 -7.44
CA ILE A 284 -9.33 -2.55 -7.15
C ILE A 284 -10.69 -2.99 -6.58
N GLN A 285 -11.22 -2.16 -5.71
CA GLN A 285 -12.63 -2.13 -5.35
C GLN A 285 -13.33 -1.08 -6.21
N GLU A 286 -14.50 -1.40 -6.75
CA GLU A 286 -15.32 -0.47 -7.51
C GLU A 286 -16.65 -0.18 -6.81
N GLY A 287 -17.23 0.99 -7.05
CA GLY A 287 -18.57 1.37 -6.61
C GLY A 287 -19.21 2.38 -7.56
N GLY A 288 -20.54 2.32 -7.69
CA GLY A 288 -21.33 3.25 -8.51
C GLY A 288 -21.42 4.62 -7.86
N VAL A 289 -21.26 5.67 -8.68
CA VAL A 289 -21.33 7.06 -8.22
C VAL A 289 -22.78 7.52 -8.14
N LEU A 290 -23.10 8.24 -7.07
CA LEU A 290 -24.36 8.93 -6.81
C LEU A 290 -24.19 10.44 -6.93
N PRO A 291 -25.29 11.22 -7.05
CA PRO A 291 -25.23 12.67 -7.02
C PRO A 291 -24.44 13.21 -5.82
N ARG A 292 -23.78 14.37 -6.02
CA ARG A 292 -22.92 15.01 -5.01
C ARG A 292 -21.77 14.12 -4.49
N GLY A 293 -21.29 13.21 -5.35
CA GLY A 293 -20.11 12.39 -5.08
C GLY A 293 -20.31 11.27 -4.05
N GLY A 294 -21.55 10.91 -3.74
CA GLY A 294 -21.84 9.73 -2.93
C GLY A 294 -21.44 8.43 -3.65
N ILE A 295 -21.20 7.36 -2.88
CA ILE A 295 -20.98 6.02 -3.43
C ILE A 295 -22.16 5.12 -3.05
N ASN A 296 -22.72 4.42 -4.02
CA ASN A 296 -23.75 3.43 -3.78
C ASN A 296 -23.17 2.19 -3.10
N MET A 297 -23.37 2.06 -1.79
CA MET A 297 -22.83 0.97 -0.97
C MET A 297 -23.20 -0.43 -1.47
N THR A 298 -24.40 -0.64 -2.02
CA THR A 298 -24.85 -1.96 -2.48
C THR A 298 -24.12 -2.40 -3.75
N SER A 299 -23.53 -1.46 -4.49
CA SER A 299 -22.76 -1.73 -5.70
C SER A 299 -21.27 -1.97 -5.46
N VAL A 300 -20.82 -1.78 -4.21
CA VAL A 300 -19.38 -1.85 -3.85
C VAL A 300 -18.91 -3.29 -3.85
N ARG A 301 -17.89 -3.59 -4.66
CA ARG A 301 -17.30 -4.93 -4.76
C ARG A 301 -15.84 -4.89 -5.20
N TRP A 302 -15.08 -5.89 -4.78
CA TRP A 302 -13.74 -6.12 -5.32
C TRP A 302 -13.84 -6.72 -6.72
N ARG A 303 -13.13 -6.15 -7.68
CA ARG A 303 -13.02 -6.72 -9.04
C ARG A 303 -12.11 -7.94 -8.99
N PRO A 304 -12.51 -9.09 -9.54
CA PRO A 304 -11.59 -10.24 -9.62
C PRO A 304 -10.35 -9.85 -10.42
N VAL A 305 -9.21 -10.42 -10.05
CA VAL A 305 -7.96 -10.27 -10.82
C VAL A 305 -7.94 -11.31 -11.93
N ASP A 306 -7.22 -11.02 -13.01
CA ASP A 306 -7.03 -11.96 -14.10
C ASP A 306 -6.38 -13.26 -13.59
N ASN A 307 -7.03 -14.39 -13.86
CA ASN A 307 -6.61 -15.71 -13.39
C ASN A 307 -5.71 -16.42 -14.42
N TYR A 308 -4.74 -15.71 -15.00
CA TYR A 308 -3.78 -16.34 -15.92
C TYR A 308 -2.65 -17.03 -15.15
N THR A 309 -1.93 -17.92 -15.83
CA THR A 309 -0.74 -18.57 -15.30
C THR A 309 0.47 -18.23 -16.17
N ILE A 310 1.65 -18.18 -15.56
CA ILE A 310 2.91 -17.86 -16.25
C ILE A 310 3.21 -18.73 -17.49
N PRO A 311 3.00 -20.06 -17.48
CA PRO A 311 3.23 -20.89 -18.67
C PRO A 311 2.07 -20.87 -19.70
N GLY A 312 1.12 -19.93 -19.60
CA GLY A 312 -0.03 -19.84 -20.52
C GLY A 312 0.39 -19.44 -21.94
N SER A 313 -0.29 -20.00 -22.95
CA SER A 313 0.03 -19.80 -24.39
C SER A 313 0.00 -18.34 -24.86
N ASP A 314 -0.84 -17.51 -24.23
CA ASP A 314 -1.06 -16.11 -24.60
C ASP A 314 -0.67 -15.12 -23.49
N VAL A 315 0.31 -15.51 -22.68
CA VAL A 315 0.81 -14.72 -21.54
C VAL A 315 2.29 -14.45 -21.73
N TYR A 316 2.67 -13.19 -21.85
CA TYR A 316 4.02 -12.78 -22.23
C TYR A 316 4.68 -11.88 -21.18
N ASN A 317 5.93 -12.19 -20.83
CA ASN A 317 6.77 -11.34 -19.98
C ASN A 317 7.03 -9.98 -20.65
N GLY A 318 6.95 -8.90 -19.89
CA GLY A 318 7.04 -7.51 -20.36
C GLY A 318 5.74 -6.96 -20.96
N LYS A 319 4.72 -7.79 -21.19
CA LYS A 319 3.40 -7.38 -21.70
C LYS A 319 2.29 -7.63 -20.68
N ASP A 320 2.16 -8.86 -20.23
CA ASP A 320 1.12 -9.30 -19.29
C ASP A 320 1.61 -9.27 -17.84
N TYR A 321 2.88 -9.63 -17.64
CA TYR A 321 3.56 -9.61 -16.35
C TYR A 321 5.02 -9.21 -16.50
N HIS A 322 5.63 -8.73 -15.42
CA HIS A 322 7.06 -8.47 -15.30
C HIS A 322 7.70 -9.54 -14.44
N THR A 323 8.85 -10.08 -14.86
CA THR A 323 9.66 -11.01 -14.07
C THR A 323 10.82 -10.26 -13.44
N LEU A 324 10.89 -10.30 -12.11
CA LEU A 324 12.03 -9.73 -11.39
C LEU A 324 13.28 -10.60 -11.58
N SER A 325 14.43 -9.94 -11.74
CA SER A 325 15.77 -10.53 -11.70
C SER A 325 16.67 -9.61 -10.89
N TRP A 326 17.92 -10.02 -10.65
CA TRP A 326 18.93 -9.13 -10.06
C TRP A 326 18.93 -7.76 -10.76
N GLU A 327 18.98 -7.68 -12.07
CA GLU A 327 19.07 -6.41 -12.78
C GLU A 327 17.73 -5.65 -12.89
N LYS A 328 16.59 -6.32 -12.65
CA LYS A 328 15.23 -5.81 -12.91
C LYS A 328 14.31 -5.92 -11.70
N ARG A 329 14.77 -5.41 -10.56
CA ARG A 329 14.11 -5.55 -9.25
C ARG A 329 13.66 -4.23 -8.61
N ALA A 330 13.66 -3.14 -9.37
CA ALA A 330 13.26 -1.83 -8.87
C ALA A 330 11.74 -1.64 -8.93
N ILE A 331 11.19 -0.94 -7.94
CA ILE A 331 9.82 -0.44 -7.92
C ILE A 331 9.81 1.02 -7.48
N ASP A 332 9.02 1.83 -8.16
CA ASP A 332 8.93 3.26 -7.84
C ASP A 332 7.88 3.54 -6.78
N LEU A 333 8.26 4.42 -5.87
CA LEU A 333 7.44 4.88 -4.76
C LEU A 333 6.86 6.23 -5.15
N ASP A 334 5.74 6.20 -5.85
CA ASP A 334 5.08 7.38 -6.42
C ASP A 334 3.71 7.63 -5.80
N ASP A 335 3.39 8.91 -5.67
CA ASP A 335 2.09 9.41 -5.26
C ASP A 335 1.46 10.16 -6.43
N LEU A 336 0.41 9.58 -7.01
CA LEU A 336 -0.25 10.12 -8.19
C LEU A 336 -1.62 10.68 -7.81
N VAL A 337 -1.85 11.95 -8.14
CA VAL A 337 -3.09 12.67 -7.83
C VAL A 337 -3.67 13.25 -9.11
N ALA A 338 -4.96 13.00 -9.34
CA ALA A 338 -5.71 13.51 -10.47
C ALA A 338 -5.84 15.05 -10.41
N PRO A 339 -5.92 15.71 -11.57
CA PRO A 339 -6.31 17.12 -11.61
C PRO A 339 -7.72 17.32 -11.05
N LYS A 340 -8.00 18.55 -10.60
CA LYS A 340 -9.30 18.93 -10.04
C LYS A 340 -10.44 18.55 -11.00
N GLY A 341 -11.54 18.04 -10.44
CA GLY A 341 -12.71 17.61 -11.21
C GLY A 341 -12.59 16.21 -11.85
N SER A 342 -11.52 15.45 -11.57
CA SER A 342 -11.35 14.07 -12.03
C SER A 342 -11.22 13.09 -10.87
N VAL A 343 -11.56 11.83 -11.14
CA VAL A 343 -11.56 10.74 -10.16
C VAL A 343 -10.85 9.51 -10.69
N LEU A 344 -10.35 8.69 -9.78
CA LEU A 344 -9.64 7.45 -10.06
C LEU A 344 -10.61 6.39 -10.60
N THR A 345 -10.26 5.83 -11.76
CA THR A 345 -11.11 4.86 -12.49
C THR A 345 -10.35 3.61 -12.93
N GLY A 346 -9.02 3.60 -12.83
CA GLY A 346 -8.21 2.41 -13.06
C GLY A 346 -6.76 2.61 -12.70
N MET A 347 -5.96 1.58 -12.89
CA MET A 347 -4.52 1.59 -12.64
C MET A 347 -3.82 0.40 -13.31
N ARG A 348 -2.50 0.52 -13.46
CA ARG A 348 -1.63 -0.55 -13.96
C ARG A 348 -0.20 -0.34 -13.48
N PHE A 349 0.59 -1.40 -13.48
CA PHE A 349 2.03 -1.26 -13.52
C PHE A 349 2.52 -1.23 -14.98
N GLN A 350 3.56 -0.47 -15.22
CA GLN A 350 4.34 -0.46 -16.46
C GLN A 350 5.81 -0.66 -16.12
N THR A 351 6.57 -1.20 -17.08
CA THR A 351 8.02 -1.32 -16.94
C THR A 351 8.69 -0.22 -17.75
N TRP A 352 9.38 0.71 -17.10
CA TRP A 352 10.27 1.65 -17.77
C TRP A 352 11.70 1.30 -17.40
N GLY A 353 12.47 0.81 -18.38
CA GLY A 353 13.80 0.24 -18.13
C GLY A 353 13.73 -0.97 -17.19
N THR A 354 14.28 -0.83 -16.00
CA THR A 354 14.38 -1.89 -14.97
C THR A 354 13.40 -1.70 -13.80
N HIS A 355 12.54 -0.67 -13.86
CA HIS A 355 11.66 -0.25 -12.78
C HIS A 355 10.19 -0.55 -13.05
N LEU A 356 9.49 -1.03 -12.04
CA LEU A 356 8.03 -1.08 -11.98
C LEU A 356 7.46 0.29 -11.60
N HIS A 357 6.83 0.94 -12.57
CA HIS A 357 6.18 2.24 -12.45
C HIS A 357 4.67 2.07 -12.29
N LEU A 358 4.07 2.79 -11.34
CA LEU A 358 2.61 2.88 -11.23
C LEU A 358 2.08 3.91 -12.23
N GLU A 359 0.98 3.56 -12.91
CA GLU A 359 0.14 4.52 -13.62
C GLU A 359 -1.30 4.41 -13.13
N ILE A 360 -1.98 5.55 -13.03
CA ILE A 360 -3.40 5.64 -12.68
C ILE A 360 -4.22 6.14 -13.87
N MET A 361 -5.42 5.60 -14.04
CA MET A 361 -6.40 6.11 -14.98
C MET A 361 -7.38 7.02 -14.26
N VAL A 362 -7.52 8.25 -14.76
CA VAL A 362 -8.42 9.25 -14.21
C VAL A 362 -9.50 9.61 -15.23
N THR A 363 -10.71 9.91 -14.75
CA THR A 363 -11.86 10.29 -15.58
C THR A 363 -12.54 11.50 -14.97
N SER A 364 -12.94 12.47 -15.80
CA SER A 364 -13.67 13.65 -15.34
C SER A 364 -15.03 13.30 -14.73
N LEU A 365 -15.39 13.96 -13.65
CA LEU A 365 -16.62 13.77 -12.90
C LEU A 365 -17.46 15.05 -12.91
N ASN A 366 -18.73 14.93 -13.31
CA ASN A 366 -19.74 15.92 -12.96
C ASN A 366 -20.20 15.66 -11.51
N PHE A 367 -19.71 16.47 -10.58
CA PHE A 367 -19.95 16.26 -9.15
C PHE A 367 -21.44 16.36 -8.78
N THR A 368 -22.13 17.39 -9.27
CA THR A 368 -23.55 17.63 -8.95
C THR A 368 -24.42 16.48 -9.42
N ALA A 369 -24.26 16.06 -10.68
CA ALA A 369 -25.03 14.95 -11.24
C ALA A 369 -24.54 13.57 -10.77
N GLY A 370 -23.31 13.46 -10.27
CA GLY A 370 -22.70 12.18 -9.91
C GLY A 370 -22.39 11.30 -11.13
N THR A 371 -22.01 11.91 -12.25
CA THR A 371 -21.81 11.18 -13.52
C THR A 371 -20.41 11.36 -14.08
N LEU A 372 -19.82 10.25 -14.53
CA LEU A 372 -18.55 10.24 -15.25
C LEU A 372 -18.74 10.72 -16.69
N ASN A 373 -17.75 11.45 -17.22
CA ASN A 373 -17.72 11.74 -18.65
C ASN A 373 -17.31 10.47 -19.42
N LYS A 374 -18.31 9.80 -20.01
CA LYS A 374 -18.14 8.51 -20.72
C LYS A 374 -17.63 8.65 -22.15
N GLN A 375 -17.35 9.86 -22.64
CA GLN A 375 -16.87 10.04 -24.01
C GLN A 375 -15.52 9.34 -24.20
N ARG A 376 -15.39 8.59 -25.31
CA ARG A 376 -14.18 7.84 -25.66
C ARG A 376 -12.99 8.80 -25.71
N GLY A 377 -11.92 8.47 -24.98
CA GLY A 377 -10.70 9.30 -24.91
C GLY A 377 -10.69 10.38 -23.81
N LYS A 378 -11.74 10.50 -22.99
CA LYS A 378 -11.74 11.41 -21.82
C LYS A 378 -11.11 10.83 -20.55
N SER A 379 -10.87 9.52 -20.52
CA SER A 379 -10.04 8.91 -19.47
C SER A 379 -8.57 8.99 -19.87
N THR A 380 -7.72 9.47 -18.97
CA THR A 380 -6.29 9.65 -19.21
C THR A 380 -5.47 8.84 -18.22
N TRP A 381 -4.35 8.32 -18.71
CA TRP A 381 -3.33 7.68 -17.87
C TRP A 381 -2.37 8.75 -17.34
N LEU A 382 -2.13 8.74 -16.04
CA LEU A 382 -1.15 9.58 -15.35
C LEU A 382 -0.09 8.68 -14.73
N GLY A 383 1.17 9.09 -14.88
CA GLY A 383 2.33 8.48 -14.25
C GLY A 383 3.34 9.57 -13.91
N ASN A 384 4.31 9.25 -13.05
CA ASN A 384 5.39 10.18 -12.75
C ASN A 384 6.42 10.14 -13.89
N VAL A 385 6.60 11.26 -14.59
CA VAL A 385 7.50 11.39 -15.74
C VAL A 385 8.97 11.62 -15.35
N ASN A 386 9.27 11.77 -14.06
CA ASN A 386 10.64 12.00 -13.61
C ASN A 386 11.45 10.70 -13.61
N ASN A 387 12.53 10.67 -14.39
CA ASN A 387 13.43 9.54 -14.50
C ASN A 387 14.55 9.55 -13.43
N LEU A 388 14.82 10.70 -12.81
CA LEU A 388 15.86 10.84 -11.78
C LEU A 388 15.25 10.59 -10.40
N ARG A 389 15.42 9.36 -9.90
CA ARG A 389 14.82 8.88 -8.65
C ARG A 389 15.90 8.55 -7.64
N LYS A 390 15.73 9.01 -6.41
CA LYS A 390 16.62 8.64 -5.29
C LYS A 390 16.25 7.24 -4.78
N GLU A 391 17.24 6.37 -4.61
CA GLU A 391 17.04 5.06 -3.99
C GLU A 391 16.70 5.22 -2.50
N LEU A 392 15.70 4.48 -2.04
CA LEU A 392 15.43 4.22 -0.63
C LEU A 392 16.14 2.92 -0.25
N GLU A 393 17.36 3.05 0.28
CA GLU A 393 18.20 1.91 0.62
C GLU A 393 17.74 1.19 1.90
N LEU A 394 17.65 -0.14 1.81
CA LEU A 394 17.40 -1.00 2.96
C LEU A 394 18.73 -1.41 3.60
N ASN A 395 19.07 -0.80 4.72
CA ASN A 395 20.32 -1.06 5.44
C ASN A 395 20.20 -2.31 6.34
N LYS A 396 20.95 -3.36 5.99
CA LYS A 396 20.99 -4.67 6.70
C LYS A 396 19.60 -5.19 7.08
N PRO A 397 18.70 -5.43 6.11
CA PRO A 397 17.31 -5.73 6.40
C PRO A 397 17.10 -7.17 6.89
N ASP A 398 16.57 -7.37 8.09
CA ASP A 398 16.00 -8.66 8.52
C ASP A 398 14.52 -8.80 8.07
N VAL A 399 13.92 -9.95 8.30
CA VAL A 399 12.53 -10.28 7.95
C VAL A 399 11.55 -9.26 8.58
N PRO A 400 10.67 -8.59 7.79
CA PRO A 400 9.81 -7.51 8.27
C PRO A 400 8.91 -7.91 9.44
N THR A 401 8.40 -9.15 9.45
CA THR A 401 7.48 -9.64 10.49
C THR A 401 8.16 -9.98 11.82
N ALA A 402 9.49 -9.98 11.88
CA ALA A 402 10.26 -10.20 13.11
C ALA A 402 10.50 -8.91 13.91
N THR A 403 10.04 -7.76 13.39
CA THR A 403 10.24 -6.48 14.05
C THR A 403 9.42 -6.39 15.36
N PRO A 404 10.01 -5.89 16.47
CA PRO A 404 9.29 -5.74 17.73
C PRO A 404 8.38 -4.50 17.77
N ALA A 405 8.51 -3.58 16.81
CA ALA A 405 7.81 -2.30 16.78
C ALA A 405 7.05 -2.11 15.46
N GLY A 406 5.86 -1.50 15.52
CA GLY A 406 5.07 -1.22 14.32
C GLY A 406 5.80 -0.29 13.34
N SER A 407 5.66 -0.58 12.05
CA SER A 407 6.29 0.11 10.93
C SER A 407 5.80 1.55 10.77
N VAL A 408 6.67 2.42 10.29
CA VAL A 408 6.36 3.84 9.99
C VAL A 408 6.72 4.14 8.53
N ILE A 409 5.92 4.98 7.87
CA ILE A 409 6.22 5.46 6.52
C ILE A 409 7.53 6.24 6.55
N ASP A 410 8.48 5.80 5.75
CA ASP A 410 9.81 6.37 5.56
C ASP A 410 10.07 6.80 4.10
N SER A 411 9.23 6.33 3.19
CA SER A 411 9.23 6.72 1.77
C SER A 411 8.60 8.08 1.50
N ARG A 412 9.00 8.66 0.36
CA ARG A 412 8.45 9.87 -0.26
C ARG A 412 8.24 9.62 -1.75
N SER A 413 7.27 10.34 -2.33
CA SER A 413 7.03 10.32 -3.78
C SER A 413 8.30 10.68 -4.57
N GLY A 414 8.55 9.99 -5.69
CA GLY A 414 9.73 10.18 -6.53
C GLY A 414 10.97 9.42 -6.09
N GLN A 415 10.84 8.52 -5.11
CA GLN A 415 11.89 7.55 -4.77
C GLN A 415 11.68 6.23 -5.52
N HIS A 416 12.69 5.37 -5.47
CA HIS A 416 12.56 3.97 -5.87
C HIS A 416 13.18 3.06 -4.82
N LEU A 417 12.81 1.79 -4.83
CA LEU A 417 13.35 0.77 -3.94
C LEU A 417 13.69 -0.49 -4.73
N LEU A 418 14.75 -1.18 -4.33
CA LEU A 418 15.13 -2.47 -4.90
C LEU A 418 14.63 -3.62 -4.02
N PHE A 419 13.85 -4.54 -4.59
CA PHE A 419 13.65 -5.83 -3.93
C PHE A 419 15.00 -6.53 -3.79
N THR A 420 15.30 -7.04 -2.61
CA THR A 420 16.61 -7.62 -2.30
C THR A 420 16.46 -8.77 -1.32
N HIS A 421 17.57 -9.43 -1.02
CA HIS A 421 17.63 -10.45 0.03
C HIS A 421 17.71 -9.80 1.41
N THR A 422 17.30 -10.52 2.45
CA THR A 422 17.61 -10.17 3.83
C THR A 422 19.11 -10.14 4.06
N ASP A 423 19.56 -9.47 5.12
CA ASP A 423 20.97 -9.38 5.46
C ASP A 423 21.60 -10.78 5.62
N ILE A 424 22.86 -10.89 5.18
CA ILE A 424 23.59 -12.15 5.16
C ILE A 424 23.85 -12.63 6.60
N ASP A 425 24.19 -11.73 7.52
CA ASP A 425 24.47 -12.10 8.90
C ASP A 425 23.15 -12.37 9.65
N ALA A 426 22.10 -11.57 9.43
CA ALA A 426 20.81 -11.72 10.11
C ALA A 426 20.00 -12.97 9.71
N ASP A 427 20.00 -13.32 8.42
CA ASP A 427 19.08 -14.33 7.86
C ASP A 427 19.73 -15.21 6.76
N ALA A 428 21.06 -15.23 6.66
CA ALA A 428 21.79 -15.93 5.59
C ALA A 428 21.28 -15.59 4.18
N ALA A 429 20.74 -14.37 3.98
CA ALA A 429 20.13 -13.91 2.75
C ALA A 429 19.02 -14.84 2.20
N GLN A 430 18.20 -15.43 3.07
CA GLN A 430 17.23 -16.47 2.66
C GLN A 430 15.84 -15.94 2.30
N SER A 431 15.49 -14.71 2.68
CA SER A 431 14.16 -14.13 2.44
C SER A 431 14.25 -12.95 1.47
N THR A 432 13.22 -12.74 0.65
CA THR A 432 13.13 -11.57 -0.25
C THR A 432 12.35 -10.44 0.42
N VAL A 433 12.93 -9.25 0.48
CA VAL A 433 12.36 -8.06 1.13
C VAL A 433 12.36 -6.86 0.19
N PRO A 434 11.47 -5.88 0.37
CA PRO A 434 10.37 -5.82 1.36
C PRO A 434 9.27 -6.84 1.07
N PHE A 435 8.43 -7.10 2.09
CA PHE A 435 7.16 -7.79 1.87
C PHE A 435 6.11 -6.83 1.30
N LEU A 436 4.99 -7.34 0.83
CA LEU A 436 3.89 -6.53 0.29
C LEU A 436 2.73 -6.50 1.28
N ASP A 437 2.29 -5.31 1.69
CA ASP A 437 1.11 -5.10 2.53
C ASP A 437 -0.15 -5.42 1.72
N ALA A 438 -0.78 -6.54 2.07
CA ALA A 438 -1.96 -7.07 1.37
C ALA A 438 -3.28 -6.58 1.98
N GLN A 439 -3.21 -5.73 3.03
CA GLN A 439 -4.40 -5.21 3.67
C GLN A 439 -5.22 -4.32 2.72
N PRO A 440 -6.57 -4.38 2.81
CA PRO A 440 -7.41 -3.52 2.00
C PRO A 440 -7.33 -2.06 2.43
N VAL A 441 -6.93 -1.22 1.49
CA VAL A 441 -6.93 0.24 1.60
C VAL A 441 -8.19 0.75 0.92
N ALA A 442 -9.30 0.64 1.64
CA ALA A 442 -10.62 1.06 1.21
C ALA A 442 -11.24 1.92 2.31
N PRO A 443 -11.51 3.21 2.05
CA PRO A 443 -12.23 4.05 2.99
C PRO A 443 -13.58 3.48 3.41
N ASN A 444 -13.96 3.68 4.67
CA ASN A 444 -15.25 3.30 5.23
C ASN A 444 -15.87 4.48 6.00
N PRO A 445 -16.97 5.09 5.52
CA PRO A 445 -17.74 4.69 4.35
C PRO A 445 -16.94 4.88 3.03
N PRO A 446 -17.28 4.12 1.96
CA PRO A 446 -16.67 4.29 0.65
C PRO A 446 -16.81 5.72 0.14
N THR A 447 -15.76 6.24 -0.51
CA THR A 447 -15.74 7.60 -1.06
C THR A 447 -15.04 7.64 -2.41
N LEU A 448 -15.16 8.77 -3.10
CA LEU A 448 -14.41 9.06 -4.32
C LEU A 448 -12.92 9.12 -4.01
N LEU A 449 -12.12 8.50 -4.87
CA LEU A 449 -10.67 8.61 -4.83
C LEU A 449 -10.20 9.49 -5.98
N THR A 450 -9.23 10.36 -5.71
CA THR A 450 -8.57 11.19 -6.73
C THR A 450 -7.19 10.71 -7.08
N GLY A 451 -6.63 9.76 -6.33
CA GLY A 451 -5.26 9.34 -6.54
C GLY A 451 -4.95 8.02 -5.87
N ALA A 452 -3.80 7.48 -6.24
CA ALA A 452 -3.23 6.29 -5.65
C ALA A 452 -1.71 6.42 -5.65
N GLY A 453 -1.06 5.69 -4.75
CA GLY A 453 0.39 5.62 -4.69
C GLY A 453 0.91 4.33 -4.11
N ILE A 454 2.21 4.14 -4.20
CA ILE A 454 2.94 3.03 -3.60
C ILE A 454 3.87 3.59 -2.54
N TYR A 455 3.73 3.14 -1.30
CA TYR A 455 4.62 3.52 -0.21
C TYR A 455 5.48 2.34 0.22
N HIS A 456 6.61 2.67 0.84
CA HIS A 456 7.32 1.81 1.78
C HIS A 456 7.11 2.31 3.22
N LYS A 457 6.98 1.36 4.15
CA LYS A 457 7.03 1.58 5.60
C LYS A 457 7.92 0.53 6.25
N GLY A 458 8.68 0.89 7.28
CA GLY A 458 9.55 -0.06 7.95
C GLY A 458 10.14 0.45 9.25
N ARG A 459 11.19 -0.24 9.69
CA ARG A 459 12.05 0.11 10.82
C ARG A 459 13.52 -0.15 10.43
N PRO A 460 14.48 0.62 10.95
CA PRO A 460 15.90 0.37 10.70
C PRO A 460 16.29 -1.07 11.02
N GLY A 461 17.08 -1.70 10.15
CA GLY A 461 17.51 -3.09 10.29
C GLY A 461 16.46 -4.14 9.87
N PHE A 462 15.31 -3.72 9.33
CA PHE A 462 14.28 -4.63 8.81
C PHE A 462 13.87 -4.25 7.39
N GLY A 463 13.43 -5.25 6.63
CA GLY A 463 13.08 -5.07 5.22
C GLY A 463 11.80 -4.29 4.95
N GLY A 464 10.94 -4.09 5.95
CA GLY A 464 9.69 -3.33 5.81
C GLY A 464 8.64 -3.91 4.84
N PHE A 465 7.65 -3.08 4.52
CA PHE A 465 6.51 -3.42 3.68
C PHE A 465 6.28 -2.36 2.61
N ILE A 466 6.01 -2.81 1.38
CA ILE A 466 5.45 -1.98 0.32
C ILE A 466 3.94 -2.16 0.27
N GLY A 467 3.19 -1.07 0.25
CA GLY A 467 1.72 -1.12 0.21
C GLY A 467 1.12 -0.07 -0.72
N PRO A 468 -0.12 -0.29 -1.21
CA PRO A 468 -0.85 0.75 -1.91
C PRO A 468 -1.38 1.79 -0.91
N LYS A 469 -1.43 3.05 -1.30
CA LYS A 469 -2.21 4.09 -0.61
C LYS A 469 -3.17 4.78 -1.57
N VAL A 470 -4.19 5.40 -1.02
CA VAL A 470 -5.20 6.13 -1.77
C VAL A 470 -5.27 7.59 -1.33
N GLU A 471 -5.60 8.48 -2.26
CA GLU A 471 -5.87 9.89 -2.00
C GLU A 471 -7.37 10.14 -2.14
N THR A 472 -8.05 10.53 -1.06
CA THR A 472 -9.50 10.79 -1.08
C THR A 472 -9.84 12.10 -1.79
N TYR A 473 -11.04 12.18 -2.38
CA TYR A 473 -11.54 13.39 -3.03
C TYR A 473 -11.65 14.57 -2.06
N ASP A 474 -11.29 15.77 -2.55
CA ASP A 474 -11.39 17.01 -1.78
C ASP A 474 -12.79 17.61 -1.87
N PHE A 475 -13.58 17.42 -0.82
CA PHE A 475 -14.94 17.95 -0.72
C PHE A 475 -15.02 19.41 -0.25
N SER A 476 -13.90 20.04 0.15
CA SER A 476 -13.91 21.38 0.76
C SER A 476 -14.53 22.45 -0.14
N SER A 477 -14.31 22.34 -1.45
CA SER A 477 -14.88 23.25 -2.45
C SER A 477 -16.41 23.14 -2.57
N HIS A 478 -17.00 22.01 -2.19
CA HIS A 478 -18.44 21.74 -2.31
C HIS A 478 -19.24 22.02 -1.03
N ILE A 479 -18.57 22.43 0.05
CA ILE A 479 -19.24 22.84 1.29
C ILE A 479 -19.69 24.29 1.12
N VAL A 480 -21.00 24.49 1.03
CA VAL A 480 -21.65 25.81 0.90
C VAL A 480 -22.76 25.97 1.93
N ALA A 481 -22.96 27.21 2.39
CA ALA A 481 -24.11 27.55 3.20
C ALA A 481 -25.28 27.83 2.26
N GLU A 482 -26.22 26.89 2.14
CA GLU A 482 -27.47 27.08 1.40
C GLU A 482 -28.60 27.41 2.38
N PHE A 483 -29.28 28.53 2.14
CA PHE A 483 -30.47 28.95 2.89
C PHE A 483 -31.68 28.95 1.96
N PRO A 484 -32.88 28.58 2.45
CA PRO A 484 -34.10 28.73 1.66
C PRO A 484 -34.24 30.20 1.24
N PRO A 485 -34.66 30.50 -0.01
CA PRO A 485 -34.93 31.87 -0.40
C PRO A 485 -36.00 32.47 0.52
N PRO A 486 -35.87 33.75 0.91
CA PRO A 486 -36.90 34.41 1.70
C PRO A 486 -38.23 34.35 0.94
N LYS A 487 -39.31 33.94 1.62
CA LYS A 487 -40.67 33.93 1.06
C LYS A 487 -40.98 35.33 0.51
N GLY A 488 -41.07 35.43 -0.82
CA GLY A 488 -41.24 36.71 -1.54
C GLY A 488 -40.49 36.81 -2.88
N SER A 489 -39.75 35.78 -3.30
CA SER A 489 -38.96 35.76 -4.55
C SER A 489 -39.37 34.65 -5.54
N LEU A 490 -40.62 34.19 -5.47
CA LEU A 490 -41.27 33.48 -6.56
C LEU A 490 -42.24 34.47 -7.21
N ASN A 491 -41.76 35.14 -8.27
CA ASN A 491 -42.61 35.79 -9.25
C ASN A 491 -42.89 34.82 -10.39
#